data_AF-A0A1X9MK50-F1
#
_entry.id   AF-A0A1X9MK50-F1
#
_cell.length_a   1.000
_cell.length_b   1.000
_cell.length_c   1.000
_cell.angle_alpha   90.00
_cell.angle_beta   90.00
_cell.angle_gamma   90.00
#
_symmetry.space_group_name_H-M   'P 1'
#
loop_
_entity.id
_entity.type
_entity.pdbx_description
1 polymer ?
#
loop_
_entity_poly.entity_id
_entity_poly.type
_entity_poly.pdbx_seq_one_letter_code
_entity_poly.pdbx_strand_id
1 'polypeptide(L)'
;MKRKVFAVIGLLSVALFVYVFAVNNDQQAALQEPEIKELVHEYSVGNIQNENASITSHELIVTDSDGSQVVYELPEDEFFVSIAPYYDHTHP
;
A
#
# COMPACT_ATOMS: atom_id res chain seq x y z
N MET A 1 5.94 -45.27 -13.36
CA MET A 1 5.72 -44.50 -12.11
C MET A 1 6.45 -43.16 -12.12
N LYS A 2 7.74 -43.09 -12.50
CA LYS A 2 8.55 -41.86 -12.51
C LYS A 2 7.99 -40.70 -13.35
N ARG A 3 7.42 -40.97 -14.54
CA ARG A 3 6.79 -39.94 -15.41
C ARG A 3 5.57 -39.25 -14.77
N LYS A 4 4.78 -39.97 -13.98
CA LYS A 4 3.63 -39.41 -13.27
C LYS A 4 4.08 -38.55 -12.08
N VAL A 5 5.17 -38.94 -11.42
CA VAL A 5 5.79 -38.16 -10.34
C VAL A 5 6.32 -36.82 -10.86
N PHE A 6 7.01 -36.81 -12.01
CA PHE A 6 7.46 -35.55 -12.62
C PHE A 6 6.30 -34.64 -13.05
N ALA A 7 5.19 -35.20 -13.53
CA ALA A 7 4.00 -34.42 -13.88
C ALA A 7 3.36 -33.76 -12.65
N VAL A 8 3.28 -34.46 -11.52
CA VAL A 8 2.73 -33.92 -10.26
C VAL A 8 3.62 -32.82 -9.68
N ILE A 9 4.95 -33.01 -9.72
CA ILE A 9 5.91 -32.00 -9.25
C ILE A 9 5.82 -30.72 -10.10
N GLY A 10 5.73 -30.86 -11.43
CA GLY A 10 5.56 -29.70 -12.31
C GLY A 10 4.25 -28.95 -12.08
N LEU A 11 3.16 -29.65 -11.77
CA LEU A 11 1.87 -29.03 -11.49
C LEU A 11 1.89 -28.28 -10.14
N LEU A 12 2.52 -28.86 -9.12
CA LEU A 12 2.75 -28.21 -7.83
C LEU A 12 3.64 -26.97 -7.93
N SER A 13 4.70 -27.01 -8.76
CA SER A 13 5.57 -25.84 -8.93
C SER A 13 4.85 -24.68 -9.62
N VAL A 14 3.98 -24.96 -10.59
CA VAL A 14 3.16 -23.93 -11.25
C VAL A 14 2.16 -23.32 -10.27
N ALA A 15 1.49 -24.15 -9.47
CA ALA A 15 0.56 -23.65 -8.44
C ALA A 15 1.25 -22.76 -7.40
N LEU A 16 2.45 -23.14 -6.96
CA LEU A 16 3.25 -22.35 -6.03
C LEU A 16 3.69 -21.01 -6.65
N PHE A 17 4.09 -21.03 -7.91
CA PHE A 17 4.51 -19.82 -8.62
C PHE A 17 3.36 -18.81 -8.77
N VAL A 18 2.16 -19.29 -9.13
CA VAL A 18 0.94 -18.46 -9.22
C VAL A 18 0.58 -17.89 -7.85
N TYR A 19 0.68 -18.67 -6.78
CA TYR A 19 0.39 -18.21 -5.42
C TYR A 19 1.32 -17.08 -4.98
N VAL A 20 2.64 -17.22 -5.20
CA VAL A 20 3.61 -16.18 -4.86
C VAL A 20 3.38 -14.90 -5.65
N PHE A 21 3.02 -14.99 -6.93
CA PHE A 21 2.77 -13.81 -7.76
C PHE A 21 1.49 -13.08 -7.36
N ALA A 22 0.45 -13.81 -6.95
CA ALA A 22 -0.81 -13.22 -6.50
C ALA A 22 -0.69 -12.48 -5.15
N VAL A 23 0.21 -12.92 -4.27
CA VAL A 23 0.40 -12.33 -2.93
C VAL A 23 1.20 -11.03 -2.97
N ASN A 24 2.05 -10.81 -3.97
CA ASN A 24 2.91 -9.61 -4.05
C ASN A 24 2.30 -8.47 -4.90
N ASN A 25 1.01 -8.52 -5.21
CA ASN A 25 0.38 -7.50 -6.03
C ASN A 25 -0.30 -6.48 -5.11
N ASP A 26 0.43 -5.41 -4.75
CA ASP A 26 -0.16 -4.28 -4.03
C ASP A 26 -1.34 -3.72 -4.83
N GLN A 27 -2.44 -3.44 -4.15
CA GLN A 27 -3.63 -2.94 -4.80
C GLN A 27 -3.44 -1.46 -5.12
N GLN A 28 -3.11 -1.17 -6.38
CA GLN A 28 -3.16 0.19 -6.92
C GLN A 28 -4.62 0.64 -7.05
N ALA A 29 -4.95 1.72 -6.35
CA ALA A 29 -6.26 2.35 -6.37
C ALA A 29 -6.15 3.78 -6.90
N ALA A 30 -7.07 4.15 -7.78
CA ALA A 30 -7.21 5.53 -8.24
C ALA A 30 -8.50 6.11 -7.65
N LEU A 31 -8.37 7.21 -6.90
CA LEU A 31 -9.49 7.99 -6.38
C LEU A 31 -9.62 9.30 -7.13
N GLN A 32 -10.81 9.90 -7.12
CA GLN A 32 -10.97 11.24 -7.65
C GLN A 32 -10.23 12.26 -6.77
N GLU A 33 -9.78 13.35 -7.37
CA GLU A 33 -8.97 14.38 -6.67
C GLU A 33 -9.62 14.92 -5.36
N PRO A 34 -10.94 15.21 -5.30
CA PRO A 34 -11.55 15.64 -4.04
C PRO A 34 -11.50 14.56 -2.95
N GLU A 35 -11.65 13.29 -3.34
CA GLU A 35 -11.68 12.14 -2.42
C GLU A 35 -10.28 11.88 -1.84
N ILE A 36 -9.22 11.96 -2.65
CA ILE A 36 -7.85 11.76 -2.16
C ILE A 36 -7.41 12.88 -1.22
N LYS A 37 -7.83 14.13 -1.48
CA LYS A 37 -7.53 15.27 -0.60
C LYS A 37 -8.20 15.12 0.78
N GLU A 38 -9.45 14.69 0.80
CA GLU A 38 -10.17 14.39 2.04
C GLU A 38 -9.51 13.22 2.79
N LEU A 39 -9.16 12.15 2.08
CA LEU A 39 -8.49 10.99 2.68
C LEU A 39 -7.15 11.35 3.32
N VAL A 40 -6.30 12.11 2.61
CA VAL A 40 -5.02 12.59 3.15
C VAL A 40 -5.25 13.47 4.39
N HIS A 41 -6.27 14.31 4.38
CA HIS A 41 -6.62 15.16 5.52
C HIS A 41 -6.98 14.31 6.76
N GLU A 42 -7.88 13.32 6.60
CA GLU A 42 -8.35 12.47 7.70
C GLU A 42 -7.20 11.67 8.36
N TYR A 43 -6.26 11.15 7.56
CA TYR A 43 -5.05 10.53 8.12
C TYR A 43 -4.14 11.56 8.80
N SER A 44 -3.95 12.75 8.21
CA SER A 44 -3.04 13.77 8.74
C SER A 44 -3.48 14.34 10.09
N VAL A 45 -4.79 14.45 10.33
CA VAL A 45 -5.34 14.91 11.61
C VAL A 45 -5.56 13.77 12.63
N GLY A 46 -5.32 12.52 12.22
CA GLY A 46 -5.42 11.35 13.09
C GLY A 46 -6.86 10.88 13.37
N ASN A 47 -7.82 11.17 12.48
CA ASN A 47 -9.20 10.69 12.63
C ASN A 47 -9.32 9.18 12.37
N ILE A 48 -8.42 8.62 11.56
CA ILE A 48 -8.32 7.17 11.28
C ILE A 48 -7.25 6.57 12.20
N GLN A 49 -7.61 5.55 12.99
CA GLN A 49 -6.75 5.04 14.09
C GLN A 49 -6.26 3.59 13.96
N ASN A 50 -6.90 2.75 13.14
CA ASN A 50 -6.58 1.30 13.08
C ASN A 50 -5.68 0.92 11.89
N GLU A 51 -5.15 1.92 11.19
CA GLU A 51 -4.39 1.77 9.97
C GLU A 51 -3.17 2.69 10.03
N ASN A 52 -2.10 2.30 9.34
CA ASN A 52 -0.93 3.14 9.19
C ASN A 52 -0.94 3.76 7.79
N ALA A 53 -0.57 5.03 7.69
CA ALA A 53 -0.39 5.70 6.41
C ALA A 53 0.99 6.34 6.32
N SER A 54 1.58 6.27 5.14
CA SER A 54 2.76 7.03 4.75
C SER A 54 2.51 7.68 3.40
N ILE A 55 3.13 8.83 3.17
CA ILE A 55 2.88 9.63 1.96
C ILE A 55 4.21 10.06 1.34
N THR A 56 4.28 10.00 0.01
CA THR A 56 5.38 10.52 -0.80
C THR A 56 4.88 11.70 -1.63
N SER A 57 5.69 12.22 -2.56
CA SER A 57 5.23 13.26 -3.48
C SER A 57 4.23 12.75 -4.53
N HIS A 58 4.11 11.44 -4.74
CA HIS A 58 3.27 10.86 -5.80
C HIS A 58 2.26 9.82 -5.28
N GLU A 59 2.42 9.34 -4.04
CA GLU A 59 1.63 8.21 -3.54
C GLU A 59 1.23 8.40 -2.08
N LEU A 60 0.00 7.99 -1.75
CA LEU A 60 -0.43 7.68 -0.39
C LEU A 60 -0.46 6.15 -0.23
N ILE A 61 0.28 5.63 0.74
CA ILE A 61 0.41 4.19 1.02
C ILE A 61 -0.28 3.93 2.34
N VAL A 62 -1.39 3.19 2.31
CA VAL A 62 -2.16 2.77 3.48
C VAL A 62 -1.87 1.30 3.77
N THR A 63 -1.46 0.99 5.00
CA THR A 63 -1.22 -0.36 5.49
C THR A 63 -2.26 -0.71 6.55
N ASP A 64 -3.08 -1.72 6.27
CA ASP A 64 -4.06 -2.25 7.23
C ASP A 64 -3.35 -3.07 8.33
N SER A 65 -4.07 -3.33 9.40
CA SER A 65 -3.72 -4.16 10.55
C SER A 65 -3.24 -5.57 10.21
N ASP A 66 -3.70 -6.15 9.08
CA ASP A 66 -3.26 -7.46 8.60
C ASP A 66 -1.97 -7.39 7.76
N GLY A 67 -1.43 -6.19 7.55
CA GLY A 67 -0.23 -5.92 6.77
C GLY A 67 -0.46 -5.78 5.27
N SER A 68 -1.71 -5.89 4.80
CA SER A 68 -2.05 -5.59 3.41
C SER A 68 -1.89 -4.10 3.11
N GLN A 69 -1.54 -3.79 1.87
CA GLN A 69 -1.29 -2.41 1.44
C GLN A 69 -2.20 -2.02 0.29
N VAL A 70 -2.69 -0.78 0.36
CA VAL A 70 -3.37 -0.08 -0.73
C VAL A 70 -2.54 1.16 -1.07
N VAL A 71 -2.23 1.32 -2.35
CA VAL A 71 -1.43 2.44 -2.85
C VAL A 71 -2.33 3.32 -3.71
N TYR A 72 -2.48 4.58 -3.31
CA TYR A 72 -3.23 5.59 -4.03
C TYR A 72 -2.28 6.53 -4.76
N GLU A 73 -2.47 6.70 -6.07
CA GLU A 73 -1.77 7.72 -6.85
C GLU A 73 -2.27 9.12 -6.45
N LEU A 74 -1.33 10.05 -6.25
CA LEU A 74 -1.61 11.45 -5.97
C LEU A 74 -1.69 12.25 -7.29
N PRO A 75 -2.45 13.35 -7.31
CA PRO A 75 -2.51 14.22 -8.48
C PRO A 75 -1.14 14.86 -8.77
N GLU A 76 -0.70 14.80 -10.03
CA GLU A 76 0.60 15.36 -10.49
C GLU A 76 0.73 16.88 -10.28
N ASP A 77 -0.39 17.59 -10.28
CA ASP A 77 -0.43 19.05 -10.22
C ASP A 77 -0.61 19.59 -8.77
N GLU A 78 -0.59 18.71 -7.76
CA GLU A 78 -0.83 19.03 -6.35
C GLU A 78 0.32 18.53 -5.46
N PHE A 79 0.58 19.22 -4.36
CA PHE A 79 1.62 18.83 -3.41
C PHE A 79 1.14 18.94 -1.97
N PHE A 80 1.30 17.85 -1.20
CA PHE A 80 0.85 17.75 0.18
C PHE A 80 2.00 18.04 1.15
N VAL A 81 1.79 18.98 2.06
CA VAL A 81 2.78 19.36 3.08
C VAL A 81 2.22 19.08 4.47
N SER A 82 2.88 18.20 5.21
CA SER A 82 2.62 18.00 6.63
C SER A 82 3.70 18.70 7.45
N ILE A 83 3.30 19.53 8.41
CA ILE A 83 4.19 20.27 9.28
C ILE A 83 3.84 19.93 10.72
N ALA A 84 4.83 19.48 11.48
CA ALA A 84 4.73 19.29 12.93
C ALA A 84 5.59 20.35 13.64
N PRO A 85 5.00 21.50 14.02
CA PRO A 85 5.72 22.53 14.75
C PRO A 85 6.21 21.99 16.10
N TYR A 86 7.38 22.45 16.53
CA TYR A 86 7.96 22.11 17.84
C TYR A 86 8.56 23.36 18.49
N TYR A 87 8.69 23.32 19.82
CA TYR A 87 9.30 24.41 20.58
C TYR A 87 10.82 24.23 20.72
N ASP A 88 11.26 23.12 21.35
CA ASP A 88 12.66 22.93 21.71
C ASP A 88 13.36 21.81 20.93
N HIS A 89 12.70 20.65 20.77
CA HIS A 89 13.28 19.47 20.13
C HIS A 89 12.35 18.88 19.05
N THR A 90 12.96 18.32 18.01
CA THR A 90 12.30 17.65 16.89
C THR A 90 12.97 16.30 16.60
N HIS A 91 12.38 15.53 15.68
CA HIS A 91 12.90 14.26 15.18
C HIS A 91 13.22 14.41 13.68
N PRO A 92 14.35 13.87 13.19
CA PRO A 92 14.64 13.74 11.77
C PRO A 92 13.87 12.60 11.10
#